data_AF-A0A401X6S5-F1
#
_entry.id   AF-A0A401X6S5-F1
#
_cell.length_a   1.000
_cell.length_b   1.000
_cell.length_c   1.000
_cell.angle_alpha   90.00
_cell.angle_beta   90.00
_cell.angle_gamma   90.00
#
_symmetry.space_group_name_H-M   'P 1'
#
loop_
_entity.id
_entity.type
_entity.pdbx_description
1 polymer ?
#
loop_
_entity_poly.entity_id
_entity_poly.type
_entity_poly.pdbx_seq_one_letter_code
_entity_poly.pdbx_strand_id
1 'polypeptide(L)'
;MSLKVYNGFKVNLHSLDEVADLSAELRTQAAGVARLVIAKEVLRRAVRYVDQTTLMSDKPYFSAISKLSDVVTNLEKAAQNCKLTLAVLERAIRDAGTEQPDELTTLSLMLDCINDVTSRLDKESSTTGIRSSPLRQAICSVSEDILEANRSRSRLPALDVEAELWVFREASEGGCRYFAMLHADNRDMYHALSDHPSLTPMPYWSSPDPPDNLHREEWSARSALWKQLLGDAGIPAQNCTTFSLCGYYGLSLFSENGTLSEPAILSYLGEIDISVEARADYWARRQWSNRRFRDLNEKMGTQVPFSQIFKIIDEAKDADVSLEKSQIEAVLPKITADSLITRPCA
;
A
#
# COMPACT_ATOMS: atom_id res chain seq x y z
N MET A 1 20.08 -17.52 21.84
CA MET A 1 18.91 -17.06 21.05
C MET A 1 18.35 -18.24 20.27
N SER A 2 17.03 -18.36 20.17
CA SER A 2 16.39 -19.33 19.30
C SER A 2 16.50 -18.85 17.85
N LEU A 3 17.05 -19.68 16.95
CA LEU A 3 17.21 -19.35 15.54
C LEU A 3 16.01 -19.88 14.75
N LYS A 4 15.35 -19.03 13.97
CA LYS A 4 14.19 -19.40 13.15
C LYS A 4 14.37 -18.85 11.73
N VAL A 5 14.33 -19.74 10.74
CA VAL A 5 14.54 -19.50 9.32
C VAL A 5 13.37 -20.15 8.56
N TYR A 6 12.29 -19.40 8.37
CA TYR A 6 11.10 -19.92 7.69
C TYR A 6 11.24 -20.01 6.17
N ASN A 7 12.09 -19.14 5.60
CA ASN A 7 12.21 -18.95 4.15
C ASN A 7 13.60 -19.34 3.67
N GLY A 8 14.18 -20.39 4.24
CA GLY A 8 15.49 -20.90 3.87
C GLY A 8 15.40 -21.86 2.69
N PHE A 9 16.39 -21.82 1.81
CA PHE A 9 16.47 -22.64 0.59
C PHE A 9 17.89 -23.18 0.39
N LYS A 10 17.98 -24.39 -0.17
CA LYS A 10 19.17 -24.85 -0.88
C LYS A 10 19.08 -24.38 -2.33
N VAL A 11 20.16 -23.82 -2.84
CA VAL A 11 20.26 -23.39 -4.24
C VAL A 11 20.96 -24.49 -5.04
N ASN A 12 20.28 -25.05 -6.03
CA ASN A 12 20.77 -26.18 -6.83
C ASN A 12 21.70 -25.70 -7.97
N LEU A 13 22.72 -24.92 -7.62
CA LEU A 13 23.68 -24.32 -8.54
C LEU A 13 25.12 -24.48 -8.02
N HIS A 14 26.10 -24.39 -8.91
CA HIS A 14 27.50 -24.76 -8.62
C HIS A 14 28.48 -23.59 -8.70
N SER A 15 28.06 -22.43 -9.20
CA SER A 15 28.92 -21.24 -9.35
C SER A 15 28.20 -19.95 -8.94
N LEU A 16 28.99 -18.90 -8.68
CA LEU A 16 28.44 -17.57 -8.37
C LEU A 16 27.81 -16.92 -9.62
N ASP A 17 28.33 -17.23 -10.82
CA ASP A 17 27.77 -16.74 -12.08
C ASP A 17 26.37 -17.31 -12.30
N GLU A 18 26.16 -18.61 -12.06
CA GLU A 18 24.83 -19.23 -12.08
C GLU A 18 23.87 -18.59 -11.06
N VAL A 19 24.37 -18.21 -9.87
CA VAL A 19 23.57 -17.49 -8.87
C VAL A 19 23.20 -16.09 -9.37
N ALA A 20 24.10 -15.42 -10.09
CA ALA A 20 23.81 -14.13 -10.70
C ALA A 20 22.74 -14.26 -11.80
N ASP A 21 22.82 -15.30 -12.64
CA ASP A 21 21.81 -15.62 -13.65
C ASP A 21 20.45 -15.92 -13.01
N LEU A 22 20.41 -16.75 -11.95
CA LEU A 22 19.21 -16.99 -11.15
C LEU A 22 18.63 -15.67 -10.62
N SER A 23 19.45 -14.75 -10.13
CA SER A 23 18.98 -13.44 -9.66
C SER A 23 18.34 -12.62 -10.78
N ALA A 24 18.82 -12.73 -12.02
CA ALA A 24 18.26 -12.03 -13.17
C ALA A 24 16.92 -12.64 -13.62
N GLU A 25 16.81 -13.97 -13.61
CA GLU A 25 15.55 -14.69 -13.85
C GLU A 25 14.49 -14.29 -12.80
N LEU A 26 14.86 -14.34 -11.52
CA LEU A 26 13.98 -13.96 -10.41
C LEU A 26 13.56 -12.48 -10.47
N ARG A 27 14.44 -11.56 -10.91
CA ARG A 27 14.06 -10.16 -11.16
C ARG A 27 12.99 -10.03 -12.24
N THR A 28 13.10 -10.80 -13.32
CA THR A 28 12.12 -10.80 -14.41
C THR A 28 10.78 -11.32 -13.93
N GLN A 29 10.78 -12.40 -13.14
CA GLN A 29 9.58 -12.94 -12.53
C GLN A 29 8.95 -11.97 -11.52
N ALA A 30 9.77 -11.40 -10.63
CA ALA A 30 9.36 -10.40 -9.65
C ALA A 30 8.71 -9.18 -10.33
N ALA A 31 9.27 -8.71 -11.45
CA ALA A 31 8.70 -7.61 -12.22
C ALA A 31 7.29 -7.93 -12.75
N GLY A 32 7.07 -9.13 -13.27
CA GLY A 32 5.76 -9.58 -13.74
C GLY A 32 4.72 -9.62 -12.63
N VAL A 33 5.08 -10.17 -11.47
CA VAL A 33 4.19 -10.29 -10.31
C VAL A 33 3.90 -8.93 -9.69
N ALA A 34 4.91 -8.06 -9.55
CA ALA A 34 4.72 -6.71 -9.05
C ALA A 34 3.75 -5.90 -9.93
N ARG A 35 3.84 -6.03 -11.26
CA ARG A 35 2.87 -5.43 -12.19
C ARG A 35 1.45 -5.90 -11.94
N LEU A 36 1.28 -7.20 -11.74
CA LEU A 36 -0.03 -7.79 -11.43
C LEU A 36 -0.59 -7.28 -10.09
N VAL A 37 0.23 -7.22 -9.03
CA VAL A 37 -0.17 -6.72 -7.71
C VAL A 37 -0.65 -5.27 -7.81
N ILE A 38 0.15 -4.41 -8.44
CA ILE A 38 -0.18 -2.98 -8.61
C ILE A 38 -1.43 -2.82 -9.48
N ALA A 39 -1.53 -3.53 -10.60
CA ALA A 39 -2.70 -3.48 -11.48
C ALA A 39 -3.99 -3.94 -10.77
N LYS A 40 -3.92 -5.01 -9.97
CA LYS A 40 -5.05 -5.47 -9.15
C LYS A 40 -5.53 -4.38 -8.18
N GLU A 41 -4.61 -3.69 -7.52
CA GLU A 41 -4.98 -2.61 -6.59
C GLU A 41 -5.58 -1.40 -7.31
N VAL A 42 -5.01 -0.99 -8.45
CA VAL A 42 -5.59 0.06 -9.30
C VAL A 42 -7.01 -0.31 -9.74
N LEU A 43 -7.22 -1.53 -10.25
CA LEU A 43 -8.53 -2.00 -10.69
C LEU A 43 -9.53 -2.06 -9.54
N ARG A 44 -9.13 -2.57 -8.37
CA ARG A 44 -9.99 -2.59 -7.17
C ARG A 44 -10.43 -1.19 -6.77
N ARG A 45 -9.54 -0.20 -6.82
CA ARG A 45 -9.90 1.21 -6.54
C ARG A 45 -10.82 1.77 -7.62
N ALA A 46 -10.54 1.50 -8.90
CA ALA A 46 -11.40 1.93 -10.00
C ALA A 46 -12.84 1.41 -9.87
N VAL A 47 -12.98 0.12 -9.56
CA VAL A 47 -14.28 -0.51 -9.27
C VAL A 47 -14.96 0.14 -8.07
N ARG A 48 -14.22 0.35 -6.97
CA ARG A 48 -14.75 1.04 -5.79
C ARG A 48 -15.24 2.45 -6.10
N TYR A 49 -14.57 3.19 -6.99
CA TYR A 49 -15.05 4.51 -7.40
C TYR A 49 -16.39 4.42 -8.13
N VAL A 50 -16.55 3.46 -9.04
CA VAL A 50 -17.84 3.23 -9.71
C VAL A 50 -18.93 2.90 -8.69
N ASP A 51 -18.68 1.92 -7.82
CA ASP A 51 -19.65 1.52 -6.79
C ASP A 51 -20.01 2.68 -5.87
N GLN A 52 -19.02 3.45 -5.40
CA GLN A 52 -19.25 4.62 -4.57
C GLN A 52 -20.13 5.63 -5.29
N THR A 53 -19.84 5.94 -6.55
CA THR A 53 -20.68 6.89 -7.30
C THR A 53 -22.12 6.42 -7.44
N THR A 54 -22.36 5.13 -7.66
CA THR A 54 -23.72 4.57 -7.75
C THR A 54 -24.43 4.50 -6.40
N LEU A 55 -23.72 4.11 -5.33
CA LEU A 55 -24.32 4.04 -4.00
C LEU A 55 -24.54 5.43 -3.38
N MET A 56 -23.79 6.44 -3.83
CA MET A 56 -23.91 7.83 -3.39
C MET A 56 -24.93 8.63 -4.20
N SER A 57 -25.30 8.21 -5.43
CA SER A 57 -26.31 8.92 -6.23
C SER A 57 -27.70 8.91 -5.58
N ASP A 58 -27.95 8.03 -4.62
CA ASP A 58 -29.22 7.93 -3.88
C ASP A 58 -29.27 8.73 -2.55
N LYS A 59 -28.21 9.44 -2.12
CA LYS A 59 -28.27 10.34 -0.93
C LYS A 59 -27.37 11.61 -1.04
N PRO A 60 -27.85 12.80 -0.61
CA PRO A 60 -27.27 14.11 -0.95
C PRO A 60 -26.13 14.59 -0.03
N TYR A 61 -25.28 13.71 0.50
CA TYR A 61 -24.17 14.12 1.36
C TYR A 61 -22.87 13.55 0.82
N PHE A 62 -22.10 14.39 0.08
CA PHE A 62 -20.62 14.51 0.12
C PHE A 62 -19.98 15.16 -1.12
N SER A 63 -20.72 15.53 -2.18
CA SER A 63 -20.10 16.15 -3.38
C SER A 63 -19.81 17.66 -3.27
N ALA A 64 -20.28 18.34 -2.22
CA ALA A 64 -19.97 19.74 -1.95
C ALA A 64 -18.59 19.92 -1.29
N ILE A 65 -18.06 18.90 -0.60
CA ILE A 65 -16.90 19.04 0.28
C ILE A 65 -15.59 19.07 -0.50
N SER A 66 -15.44 18.35 -1.61
CA SER A 66 -14.19 18.36 -2.39
C SER A 66 -13.94 19.69 -3.11
N LYS A 67 -14.98 20.30 -3.72
CA LYS A 67 -14.87 21.64 -4.32
C LYS A 67 -14.67 22.73 -3.27
N LEU A 68 -15.29 22.59 -2.09
CA LEU A 68 -15.05 23.48 -0.96
C LEU A 68 -13.62 23.33 -0.44
N SER A 69 -13.08 22.11 -0.37
CA SER A 69 -11.71 21.84 0.10
C SER A 69 -10.64 22.51 -0.75
N ASP A 70 -10.75 22.44 -2.09
CA ASP A 70 -9.84 23.13 -3.03
C ASP A 70 -9.87 24.66 -2.86
N VAL A 71 -11.07 25.23 -2.74
CA VAL A 71 -11.25 26.68 -2.55
C VAL A 71 -10.72 27.11 -1.18
N VAL A 72 -10.97 26.31 -0.14
CA VAL A 72 -10.52 26.54 1.24
C VAL A 72 -8.99 26.48 1.33
N THR A 73 -8.33 25.50 0.71
CA THR A 73 -6.86 25.40 0.69
C THR A 73 -6.22 26.53 -0.11
N ASN A 74 -6.81 26.94 -1.24
CA ASN A 74 -6.30 28.08 -2.00
C ASN A 74 -6.49 29.41 -1.24
N LEU A 75 -7.62 29.57 -0.54
CA LEU A 75 -7.89 30.74 0.29
C LEU A 75 -6.91 30.83 1.47
N GLU A 76 -6.61 29.72 2.15
CA GLU A 76 -5.63 29.66 3.23
C GLU A 76 -4.21 30.01 2.74
N LYS A 77 -3.78 29.46 1.59
CA LYS A 77 -2.49 29.82 0.98
C LYS A 77 -2.41 31.30 0.63
N ALA A 78 -3.48 31.86 0.06
CA ALA A 78 -3.56 33.28 -0.26
C ALA A 78 -3.51 34.15 1.01
N ALA A 79 -4.25 33.76 2.06
CA ALA A 79 -4.26 34.46 3.35
C ALA A 79 -2.87 34.42 4.02
N GLN A 80 -2.18 33.28 3.98
CA GLN A 80 -0.83 33.14 4.53
C GLN A 80 0.20 33.99 3.76
N ASN A 81 0.10 34.04 2.43
CA ASN A 81 0.96 34.90 1.61
C ASN A 81 0.72 36.38 1.89
N CYS A 82 -0.55 36.79 2.04
CA CYS A 82 -0.89 38.16 2.47
C CYS A 82 -0.33 38.48 3.85
N LYS A 83 -0.39 37.54 4.80
CA LYS A 83 0.17 37.72 6.15
C LYS A 83 1.69 37.89 6.16
N LEU A 84 2.41 37.10 5.36
CA LEU A 84 3.86 37.27 5.19
C LEU A 84 4.20 38.63 4.58
N THR A 85 3.45 39.06 3.58
CA THR A 85 3.63 40.36 2.93
C THR A 85 3.34 41.52 3.90
N LEU A 86 2.29 41.39 4.71
CA LEU A 86 1.91 42.37 5.72
C LEU A 86 2.97 42.47 6.83
N ALA A 87 3.55 41.34 7.28
CA ALA A 87 4.64 41.35 8.25
C ALA A 87 5.91 42.07 7.73
N VAL A 88 6.19 41.97 6.42
CA VAL A 88 7.28 42.72 5.77
C VAL A 88 6.96 44.21 5.74
N LEU A 89 5.73 44.60 5.40
CA LEU A 89 5.29 46.00 5.38
C LEU A 89 5.31 46.62 6.78
N GLU A 90 4.80 45.92 7.81
CA GLU A 90 4.87 46.38 9.19
C GLU A 90 6.29 46.56 9.68
N ARG A 91 7.21 45.66 9.30
CA ARG A 91 8.63 45.83 9.60
C ARG A 91 9.19 47.08 8.92
N ALA A 92 8.88 47.29 7.64
CA ALA A 92 9.31 48.50 6.92
C ALA A 92 8.74 49.80 7.52
N ILE A 93 7.47 49.79 7.96
CA ILE A 93 6.81 50.93 8.64
C ILE A 93 7.46 51.23 9.99
N ARG A 94 7.78 50.17 10.77
CA ARG A 94 8.51 50.31 12.04
C ARG A 94 9.92 50.85 11.83
N ASP A 95 10.63 50.33 10.84
CA ASP A 95 11.99 50.77 10.50
C ASP A 95 12.00 52.22 9.97
N ALA A 96 10.91 52.65 9.33
CA ALA A 96 10.71 54.04 8.89
C ALA A 96 10.21 54.99 10.00
N GLY A 97 9.89 54.47 11.19
CA GLY A 97 9.42 55.27 12.33
C GLY A 97 8.03 55.90 12.14
N THR A 98 7.23 55.36 11.22
CA THR A 98 5.88 55.86 10.90
C THR A 98 4.81 55.09 11.69
N GLU A 99 3.75 55.78 12.11
CA GLU A 99 2.61 55.12 12.78
C GLU A 99 1.92 54.13 11.83
N GLN A 100 1.52 52.99 12.37
CA GLN A 100 0.88 51.93 11.59
C GLN A 100 -0.57 52.32 11.25
N PRO A 101 -0.96 52.35 9.97
CA PRO A 101 -2.35 52.61 9.55
C PRO A 101 -3.35 51.62 10.18
N ASP A 102 -4.48 52.13 10.67
CA ASP A 102 -5.55 51.32 11.26
C ASP A 102 -6.12 50.29 10.28
N GLU A 103 -6.08 50.57 8.97
CA GLU A 103 -6.50 49.63 7.93
C GLU A 103 -5.61 48.37 7.90
N LEU A 104 -4.30 48.49 8.20
CA LEU A 104 -3.39 47.34 8.24
C LEU A 104 -3.63 46.46 9.47
N THR A 105 -3.92 47.07 10.61
CA THR A 105 -4.32 46.35 11.84
C THR A 105 -5.61 45.57 11.62
N THR A 106 -6.59 46.20 10.96
CA THR A 106 -7.87 45.57 10.61
C THR A 106 -7.67 44.41 9.62
N LEU A 107 -6.79 44.56 8.64
CA LEU A 107 -6.48 43.52 7.65
C LEU A 107 -5.79 42.31 8.29
N SER A 108 -4.90 42.51 9.27
CA SER A 108 -4.31 41.42 10.04
C SER A 108 -5.35 40.60 10.80
N LEU A 109 -6.30 41.26 11.47
CA LEU A 109 -7.38 40.59 12.21
C LEU A 109 -8.31 39.81 11.28
N MET A 110 -8.63 40.34 10.10
CA MET A 110 -9.44 39.64 9.10
C MET A 110 -8.75 38.39 8.56
N LEU A 111 -7.43 38.44 8.32
CA LEU A 111 -6.64 37.28 7.89
C LEU A 111 -6.58 36.19 8.97
N ASP A 112 -6.50 36.58 10.24
CA ASP A 112 -6.54 35.64 11.37
C ASP A 112 -7.91 34.96 11.50
N CYS A 113 -9.01 35.70 11.31
CA CYS A 113 -10.35 35.10 11.25
C CYS A 113 -10.52 34.14 10.08
N ILE A 114 -9.99 34.46 8.90
CA ILE A 114 -10.02 33.56 7.73
C ILE A 114 -9.22 32.27 8.02
N ASN A 115 -8.04 32.37 8.64
CA ASN A 115 -7.24 31.21 9.01
C ASN A 115 -7.89 30.35 10.11
N ASP A 116 -8.55 30.95 11.10
CA ASP A 116 -9.30 30.21 12.13
C ASP A 116 -10.51 29.49 11.54
N VAL A 117 -11.28 30.16 10.66
CA VAL A 117 -12.42 29.53 9.97
C VAL A 117 -11.97 28.39 9.05
N THR A 118 -10.89 28.58 8.29
CA THR A 118 -10.37 27.55 7.38
C THR A 118 -9.71 26.37 8.10
N SER A 119 -9.10 26.57 9.28
CA SER A 119 -8.52 25.49 10.07
C SER A 119 -9.55 24.60 10.77
N ARG A 120 -10.77 25.11 10.98
CA ARG A 120 -11.91 24.37 11.54
C ARG A 120 -12.74 23.60 10.51
N LEU A 121 -12.49 23.80 9.22
CA LEU A 121 -13.12 23.03 8.15
C LEU A 121 -12.29 21.77 7.90
N ASP A 122 -12.90 20.59 7.96
CA ASP A 122 -12.22 19.32 7.67
C ASP A 122 -11.67 19.32 6.24
N LYS A 123 -10.34 19.28 6.14
CA LYS A 123 -9.60 19.29 4.86
C LYS A 123 -9.30 17.86 4.45
N GLU A 124 -10.18 17.27 3.63
CA GLU A 124 -9.76 16.13 2.82
C GLU A 124 -9.02 16.66 1.59
N SER A 125 -7.78 16.22 1.43
CA SER A 125 -6.85 16.66 0.39
C SER A 125 -7.44 16.48 -1.00
N SER A 126 -7.44 17.57 -1.74
CA SER A 126 -7.86 17.64 -3.13
C SER A 126 -6.67 17.40 -4.06
N THR A 127 -6.72 16.31 -4.81
CA THR A 127 -5.92 16.16 -6.03
C THR A 127 -6.82 16.37 -7.25
N THR A 128 -6.84 17.64 -7.69
CA THR A 128 -7.07 18.13 -9.06
C THR A 128 -8.30 17.63 -9.83
N GLY A 129 -9.28 18.52 -9.98
CA GLY A 129 -10.43 18.38 -10.88
C GLY A 129 -10.12 18.42 -12.38
N ILE A 130 -9.54 17.34 -12.92
CA ILE A 130 -9.84 16.90 -14.29
C ILE A 130 -10.79 15.72 -14.20
N ARG A 131 -11.87 15.79 -14.97
CA ARG A 131 -12.89 14.75 -15.19
C ARG A 131 -12.26 13.45 -15.71
N SER A 132 -11.56 12.71 -14.85
CA SER A 132 -10.88 11.46 -15.19
C SER A 132 -11.83 10.28 -15.07
N SER A 133 -11.66 9.28 -15.91
CA SER A 133 -12.33 7.98 -15.77
C SER A 133 -12.03 7.36 -14.39
N PRO A 134 -12.88 6.45 -13.88
CA PRO A 134 -12.61 5.73 -12.63
C PRO A 134 -11.22 5.08 -12.60
N LEU A 135 -10.79 4.53 -13.73
CA LEU A 135 -9.47 3.95 -13.89
C LEU A 135 -8.36 4.98 -13.74
N ARG A 136 -8.47 6.12 -14.42
CA ARG A 136 -7.45 7.18 -14.34
C ARG A 136 -7.37 7.80 -12.96
N GLN A 137 -8.50 7.95 -12.27
CA GLN A 137 -8.53 8.39 -10.88
C GLN A 137 -7.78 7.41 -9.97
N ALA A 138 -8.00 6.10 -10.15
CA ALA A 138 -7.29 5.07 -9.41
C ALA A 138 -5.79 5.04 -9.70
N ILE A 139 -5.38 5.21 -10.95
CA ILE A 139 -3.97 5.33 -11.34
C ILE A 139 -3.30 6.49 -10.61
N CYS A 140 -3.91 7.68 -10.62
CA CYS A 140 -3.37 8.86 -9.94
C CYS A 140 -3.27 8.63 -8.43
N SER A 141 -4.34 8.12 -7.80
CA SER A 141 -4.37 7.86 -6.36
C SER A 141 -3.30 6.85 -5.93
N VAL A 142 -3.14 5.73 -6.65
CA VAL A 142 -2.09 4.75 -6.34
C VAL A 142 -0.70 5.35 -6.52
N SER A 143 -0.50 6.16 -7.57
CA SER A 143 0.78 6.82 -7.82
C SER A 143 1.14 7.81 -6.71
N GLU A 144 0.16 8.57 -6.22
CA GLU A 144 0.31 9.50 -5.10
C GLU A 144 0.68 8.77 -3.80
N ASP A 145 -0.05 7.70 -3.45
CA ASP A 145 0.24 6.88 -2.28
C ASP A 145 1.68 6.35 -2.32
N ILE A 146 2.11 5.80 -3.46
CA ILE A 146 3.46 5.25 -3.60
C ILE A 146 4.51 6.34 -3.46
N LEU A 147 4.30 7.51 -4.06
CA LEU A 147 5.23 8.65 -3.92
C LEU A 147 5.32 9.12 -2.47
N GLU A 148 4.20 9.19 -1.76
CA GLU A 148 4.15 9.55 -0.35
C GLU A 148 4.83 8.51 0.54
N ALA A 149 4.58 7.23 0.29
CA ALA A 149 5.20 6.13 1.02
C ALA A 149 6.72 6.11 0.87
N ASN A 150 7.22 6.36 -0.35
CA ASN A 150 8.65 6.52 -0.59
C ASN A 150 9.25 7.72 0.15
N ARG A 151 8.55 8.87 0.17
CA ARG A 151 9.03 10.07 0.89
C ARG A 151 9.05 9.87 2.41
N SER A 152 8.01 9.24 2.95
CA SER A 152 7.84 9.02 4.39
C SER A 152 8.54 7.76 4.91
N ARG A 153 9.07 6.92 4.00
CA ARG A 153 9.56 5.55 4.30
C ARG A 153 8.51 4.70 5.03
N SER A 154 7.23 5.02 4.85
CA SER A 154 6.14 4.20 5.37
C SER A 154 5.92 3.00 4.45
N ARG A 155 5.39 1.90 5.00
CA ARG A 155 5.00 0.71 4.24
C ARG A 155 3.53 0.82 3.79
N LEU A 156 3.24 0.47 2.54
CA LEU A 156 1.88 0.29 2.01
C LEU A 156 1.63 -1.19 1.75
N PRO A 157 1.02 -1.95 2.69
CA PRO A 157 0.88 -3.40 2.55
C PRO A 157 0.22 -3.86 1.26
N ALA A 158 -0.73 -3.09 0.72
CA ALA A 158 -1.43 -3.43 -0.53
C ALA A 158 -0.57 -3.29 -1.79
N LEU A 159 0.54 -2.56 -1.71
CA LEU A 159 1.45 -2.25 -2.81
C LEU A 159 2.89 -2.68 -2.51
N ASP A 160 3.10 -3.38 -1.40
CA ASP A 160 4.40 -3.90 -1.03
C ASP A 160 4.76 -5.01 -2.02
N VAL A 161 5.78 -4.76 -2.81
CA VAL A 161 6.33 -5.67 -3.82
C VAL A 161 7.84 -5.83 -3.63
N GLU A 162 8.35 -5.40 -2.48
CA GLU A 162 9.75 -5.53 -2.12
C GLU A 162 10.10 -7.03 -2.03
N ALA A 163 11.18 -7.41 -2.71
CA ALA A 163 11.66 -8.78 -2.67
C ALA A 163 13.19 -8.81 -2.73
N GLU A 164 13.78 -9.62 -1.86
CA GLU A 164 15.23 -9.80 -1.75
C GLU A 164 15.61 -11.27 -1.65
N LEU A 165 16.73 -11.62 -2.27
CA LEU A 165 17.37 -12.92 -2.14
C LEU A 165 18.71 -12.74 -1.42
N TRP A 166 18.86 -13.37 -0.26
CA TRP A 166 20.10 -13.37 0.51
C TRP A 166 20.81 -14.70 0.29
N VAL A 167 21.94 -14.70 -0.41
CA VAL A 167 22.66 -15.91 -0.76
C VAL A 167 23.89 -16.11 0.13
N PHE A 168 24.01 -17.29 0.69
CA PHE A 168 25.12 -17.74 1.52
C PHE A 168 25.93 -18.79 0.77
N ARG A 169 27.24 -18.79 1.02
CA ARG A 169 28.18 -19.72 0.42
C ARG A 169 28.75 -20.65 1.49
N GLU A 170 28.66 -21.95 1.24
CA GLU A 170 29.40 -22.97 1.99
C GLU A 170 30.56 -23.47 1.13
N ALA A 171 31.79 -23.27 1.59
CA ALA A 171 32.96 -23.87 0.96
C ALA A 171 33.10 -25.33 1.44
N SER A 172 33.26 -26.26 0.50
CA SER A 172 33.50 -27.68 0.79
C SER A 172 34.65 -28.21 -0.05
N GLU A 173 35.27 -29.34 0.35
CA GLU A 173 36.41 -29.95 -0.36
C GLU A 173 36.09 -30.32 -1.82
N GLY A 174 34.81 -30.49 -2.18
CA GLY A 174 34.33 -30.79 -3.54
C GLY A 174 33.76 -29.61 -4.32
N GLY A 175 33.91 -28.36 -3.82
CA GLY A 175 33.39 -27.15 -4.46
C GLY A 175 32.53 -26.29 -3.53
N CYS A 176 31.83 -25.32 -4.11
CA CYS A 176 30.96 -24.41 -3.37
C CYS A 176 29.51 -24.90 -3.42
N ARG A 177 28.81 -24.82 -2.29
CA ARG A 177 27.36 -24.99 -2.22
C ARG A 177 26.73 -23.66 -1.83
N TYR A 178 25.55 -23.41 -2.37
CA TYR A 178 24.84 -22.16 -2.16
C TYR A 178 23.52 -22.41 -1.44
N PHE A 179 23.21 -21.51 -0.52
CA PHE A 179 21.97 -21.49 0.24
C PHE A 179 21.38 -20.10 0.16
N ALA A 180 20.07 -19.97 0.30
CA ALA A 180 19.44 -18.67 0.21
C ALA A 180 18.36 -18.48 1.28
N MET A 181 18.11 -17.23 1.64
CA MET A 181 16.89 -16.80 2.28
C MET A 181 16.13 -15.88 1.33
N LEU A 182 14.85 -16.15 1.11
CA LEU A 182 13.97 -15.29 0.32
C LEU A 182 13.12 -14.44 1.25
N HIS A 183 13.16 -13.12 1.05
CA HIS A 183 12.33 -12.18 1.76
C HIS A 183 11.36 -11.51 0.79
N ALA A 184 10.06 -11.61 1.08
CA ALA A 184 8.98 -10.88 0.42
C ALA A 184 7.78 -10.85 1.37
N ASP A 185 7.30 -9.66 1.74
CA ASP A 185 6.16 -9.51 2.65
C ASP A 185 4.83 -9.82 1.94
N ASN A 186 4.76 -9.57 0.64
CA ASN A 186 3.60 -9.88 -0.17
C ASN A 186 3.56 -11.38 -0.50
N ARG A 187 2.43 -12.01 -0.18
CA ARG A 187 2.24 -13.45 -0.37
C ARG A 187 2.33 -13.88 -1.83
N ASP A 188 1.77 -13.10 -2.76
CA ASP A 188 1.81 -13.42 -4.19
C ASP A 188 3.25 -13.36 -4.72
N MET A 189 4.02 -12.36 -4.26
CA MET A 189 5.46 -12.24 -4.56
C MET A 189 6.24 -13.44 -4.01
N TYR A 190 6.02 -13.79 -2.75
CA TYR A 190 6.72 -14.89 -2.10
C TYR A 190 6.49 -16.20 -2.84
N HIS A 191 5.23 -16.59 -3.08
CA HIS A 191 4.89 -17.86 -3.75
C HIS A 191 5.48 -17.93 -5.15
N ALA A 192 5.33 -16.85 -5.94
CA ALA A 192 5.87 -16.84 -7.29
C ALA A 192 7.39 -17.08 -7.30
N LEU A 193 8.13 -16.42 -6.41
CA LEU A 193 9.59 -16.54 -6.37
C LEU A 193 10.08 -17.83 -5.69
N SER A 194 9.37 -18.34 -4.68
CA SER A 194 9.78 -19.54 -3.93
C SER A 194 9.67 -20.84 -4.74
N ASP A 195 8.81 -20.86 -5.74
CA ASP A 195 8.53 -22.04 -6.57
C ASP A 195 9.56 -22.24 -7.70
N HIS A 196 10.60 -21.40 -7.75
CA HIS A 196 11.65 -21.50 -8.77
C HIS A 196 12.39 -22.85 -8.70
N PRO A 197 12.60 -23.58 -9.82
CA PRO A 197 13.21 -24.93 -9.80
C PRO A 197 14.59 -25.01 -9.14
N SER A 198 15.36 -23.93 -9.20
CA SER A 198 16.69 -23.83 -8.59
C SER A 198 16.66 -23.67 -7.07
N LEU A 199 15.49 -23.44 -6.47
CA LEU A 199 15.29 -23.27 -5.04
C LEU A 199 14.61 -24.50 -4.45
N THR A 200 15.28 -25.17 -3.52
CA THR A 200 14.69 -26.29 -2.76
C THR A 200 14.44 -25.85 -1.33
N PRO A 201 13.19 -25.89 -0.82
CA PRO A 201 12.87 -25.47 0.53
C PRO A 201 13.72 -26.18 1.58
N MET A 202 14.38 -25.39 2.42
CA MET A 202 15.21 -25.85 3.53
C MET A 202 15.01 -24.97 4.78
N PRO A 203 13.77 -24.81 5.27
CA PRO A 203 13.49 -24.04 6.47
C PRO A 203 14.06 -24.73 7.71
N TYR A 204 14.23 -23.94 8.77
CA TYR A 204 14.74 -24.38 10.07
C TYR A 204 14.08 -23.59 11.22
N TRP A 205 13.81 -24.24 12.34
CA TRP A 205 13.44 -23.59 13.59
C TRP A 205 14.28 -24.20 14.73
N SER A 206 14.61 -23.46 15.78
CA SER A 206 15.26 -24.05 16.95
C SER A 206 14.22 -24.58 17.95
N SER A 207 13.50 -25.62 17.57
CA SER A 207 12.59 -26.37 18.45
C SER A 207 13.28 -27.67 18.85
N PRO A 208 13.06 -28.14 20.09
CA PRO A 208 13.51 -29.47 20.52
C PRO A 208 12.94 -30.60 19.66
N ASP A 209 11.78 -30.40 19.05
CA ASP A 209 11.11 -31.40 18.22
C ASP A 209 11.23 -31.07 16.71
N PRO A 210 11.72 -32.01 15.88
CA PRO A 210 11.71 -31.87 14.43
C PRO A 210 10.27 -31.99 13.90
N PRO A 211 9.99 -31.46 12.70
CA PRO A 211 8.76 -31.74 11.97
C PRO A 211 8.55 -33.25 11.74
N ASP A 212 7.30 -33.70 11.68
CA ASP A 212 6.93 -35.13 11.53
C ASP A 212 7.54 -35.81 10.29
N ASN A 213 7.86 -35.03 9.27
CA ASN A 213 8.42 -35.48 8.01
C ASN A 213 9.97 -35.44 7.94
N LEU A 214 10.66 -35.13 9.05
CA LEU A 214 12.12 -35.00 9.06
C LEU A 214 12.78 -35.77 10.21
N HIS A 215 13.83 -36.53 9.89
CA HIS A 215 14.60 -37.22 10.91
C HIS A 215 15.41 -36.25 11.77
N ARG A 216 15.56 -36.57 13.07
CA ARG A 216 16.27 -35.74 14.05
C ARG A 216 17.74 -35.47 13.66
N GLU A 217 18.39 -36.41 12.99
CA GLU A 217 19.78 -36.25 12.51
C GLU A 217 19.87 -35.18 11.43
N GLU A 218 19.03 -35.27 10.40
CA GLU A 218 18.94 -34.27 9.34
C GLU A 218 18.57 -32.89 9.89
N TRP A 219 17.65 -32.86 10.85
CA TRP A 219 17.25 -31.64 11.54
C TRP A 219 18.39 -30.97 12.30
N SER A 220 19.19 -31.77 13.01
CA SER A 220 20.36 -31.28 13.74
C SER A 220 21.45 -30.80 12.78
N ALA A 221 21.66 -31.49 11.66
CA ALA A 221 22.58 -31.08 10.61
C ALA A 221 22.17 -29.73 10.00
N ARG A 222 20.88 -29.53 9.70
CA ARG A 222 20.36 -28.23 9.23
C ARG A 222 20.58 -27.11 10.23
N SER A 223 20.40 -27.37 11.53
CA SER A 223 20.70 -26.40 12.59
C SER A 223 22.15 -25.96 12.58
N ALA A 224 23.07 -26.92 12.54
CA ALA A 224 24.50 -26.65 12.54
C ALA A 224 24.91 -25.86 11.29
N LEU A 225 24.39 -26.25 10.13
CA LEU A 225 24.62 -25.55 8.87
C LEU A 225 24.13 -24.10 8.91
N TRP A 226 22.87 -23.84 9.29
CA TRP A 226 22.36 -22.46 9.34
C TRP A 226 23.10 -21.59 10.36
N LYS A 227 23.52 -22.15 11.51
CA LYS A 227 24.39 -21.43 12.45
C LYS A 227 25.75 -21.09 11.85
N GLN A 228 26.36 -22.02 11.11
CA GLN A 228 27.61 -21.78 10.41
C GLN A 228 27.45 -20.68 9.35
N LEU A 229 26.38 -20.73 8.55
CA LEU A 229 26.12 -19.76 7.47
C LEU A 229 25.81 -18.36 8.00
N LEU A 230 25.09 -18.25 9.12
CA LEU A 230 24.70 -16.96 9.72
C LEU A 230 25.78 -16.39 10.66
N GLY A 231 26.72 -17.21 11.11
CA GLY A 231 27.75 -16.85 12.08
C GLY A 231 27.22 -16.68 13.51
N ASP A 232 28.13 -16.35 14.43
CA ASP A 232 27.85 -16.30 15.87
C ASP A 232 26.79 -15.25 16.28
N ALA A 233 26.72 -14.15 15.54
CA ALA A 233 25.72 -13.10 15.74
C ALA A 233 24.33 -13.50 15.22
N GLY A 234 24.25 -14.49 14.32
CA GLY A 234 23.00 -14.91 13.68
C GLY A 234 22.38 -13.85 12.78
N ILE A 235 23.16 -12.87 12.30
CA ILE A 235 22.68 -11.75 11.48
C ILE A 235 22.94 -12.08 10.00
N PRO A 236 21.91 -12.37 9.20
CA PRO A 236 22.04 -12.72 7.78
C PRO A 236 22.93 -11.76 6.98
N ALA A 237 22.72 -10.46 7.14
CA ALA A 237 23.40 -9.40 6.40
C ALA A 237 24.93 -9.36 6.57
N GLN A 238 25.49 -10.05 7.57
CA GLN A 238 26.94 -10.09 7.79
C GLN A 238 27.65 -11.17 6.96
N ASN A 239 26.94 -12.20 6.51
CA ASN A 239 27.53 -13.40 5.91
C ASN A 239 26.87 -13.80 4.57
N CYS A 240 26.01 -12.95 4.01
CA CYS A 240 25.35 -13.17 2.73
C CYS A 240 25.76 -12.15 1.65
N THR A 241 25.51 -12.52 0.40
CA THR A 241 25.38 -11.59 -0.72
C THR A 241 23.91 -11.31 -0.95
N THR A 242 23.51 -10.04 -0.92
CA THR A 242 22.11 -9.63 -1.12
C THR A 242 21.86 -9.25 -2.57
N PHE A 243 20.82 -9.83 -3.16
CA PHE A 243 20.29 -9.45 -4.46
C PHE A 243 18.91 -8.83 -4.26
N SER A 244 18.79 -7.52 -4.52
CA SER A 244 17.48 -6.89 -4.65
C SER A 244 16.82 -7.39 -5.94
N LEU A 245 15.67 -8.06 -5.79
CA LEU A 245 14.88 -8.62 -6.89
C LEU A 245 13.84 -7.60 -7.37
N CYS A 246 13.22 -6.88 -6.44
CA CYS A 246 12.32 -5.79 -6.70
C CYS A 246 12.49 -4.74 -5.60
N GLY A 247 12.78 -3.49 -6.01
CA GLY A 247 12.99 -2.38 -5.08
C GLY A 247 11.69 -1.80 -4.53
N TYR A 248 11.81 -0.78 -3.67
CA TYR A 248 10.68 -0.11 -3.03
C TYR A 248 9.55 0.21 -4.02
N TYR A 249 8.42 -0.46 -3.83
CA TYR A 249 7.17 -0.30 -4.58
C TYR A 249 7.23 -0.56 -6.09
N GLY A 250 8.32 -1.11 -6.62
CA GLY A 250 8.42 -1.43 -8.05
C GLY A 250 8.15 -0.24 -8.98
N LEU A 251 8.28 1.00 -8.50
CA LEU A 251 7.96 2.22 -9.27
C LEU A 251 8.70 2.27 -10.61
N SER A 252 9.94 1.78 -10.62
CA SER A 252 10.80 1.71 -11.81
C SER A 252 10.43 0.59 -12.79
N LEU A 253 9.59 -0.37 -12.40
CA LEU A 253 9.10 -1.42 -13.32
C LEU A 253 8.22 -0.89 -14.45
N PHE A 254 7.97 0.43 -14.44
CA PHE A 254 7.09 1.18 -15.31
C PHE A 254 7.75 2.39 -16.00
N SER A 255 9.09 2.52 -16.01
CA SER A 255 9.80 3.49 -16.89
C SER A 255 11.11 2.89 -17.42
N GLU A 256 11.54 3.07 -18.67
CA GLU A 256 11.79 4.35 -19.37
C GLU A 256 10.94 4.61 -20.63
N ASN A 257 9.94 3.75 -20.90
CA ASN A 257 8.99 3.87 -22.02
C ASN A 257 7.49 3.82 -21.61
N GLY A 258 7.10 3.79 -20.33
CA GLY A 258 7.06 4.96 -19.45
C GLY A 258 5.65 5.41 -19.01
N THR A 259 4.56 4.86 -19.55
CA THR A 259 3.19 5.14 -19.09
C THR A 259 2.50 3.88 -18.58
N LEU A 260 1.84 4.00 -17.42
CA LEU A 260 0.70 3.17 -17.01
C LEU A 260 -0.36 3.28 -18.10
N SER A 261 -0.24 2.46 -19.15
CA SER A 261 -1.24 2.47 -20.20
C SER A 261 -2.49 1.82 -19.63
N GLU A 262 -3.61 2.51 -19.69
CA GLU A 262 -4.91 1.95 -19.34
C GLU A 262 -5.13 0.55 -19.95
N PRO A 263 -4.74 0.27 -21.22
CA PRO A 263 -4.84 -1.07 -21.78
C PRO A 263 -4.07 -2.17 -21.02
N ALA A 264 -2.85 -1.89 -20.56
CA ALA A 264 -2.04 -2.85 -19.82
C ALA A 264 -2.60 -3.15 -18.43
N ILE A 265 -3.26 -2.19 -17.79
CA ILE A 265 -3.94 -2.43 -16.51
C ILE A 265 -5.22 -3.23 -16.74
N LEU A 266 -6.00 -2.84 -17.75
CA LEU A 266 -7.25 -3.50 -18.09
C LEU A 266 -7.08 -4.94 -18.56
N SER A 267 -5.91 -5.32 -19.10
CA SER A 267 -5.65 -6.73 -19.43
C SER A 267 -5.67 -7.64 -18.19
N TYR A 268 -5.51 -7.08 -16.99
CA TYR A 268 -5.64 -7.80 -15.72
C TYR A 268 -7.04 -7.74 -15.11
N LEU A 269 -8.06 -7.22 -15.81
CA LEU A 269 -9.41 -7.10 -15.26
C LEU A 269 -10.00 -8.47 -14.85
N GLY A 270 -9.68 -9.53 -15.59
CA GLY A 270 -10.11 -10.90 -15.28
C GLY A 270 -9.49 -11.49 -14.01
N GLU A 271 -8.48 -10.83 -13.43
CA GLU A 271 -7.76 -11.28 -12.24
C GLU A 271 -8.44 -10.85 -10.93
N ILE A 272 -9.54 -10.09 -11.00
CA ILE A 272 -10.33 -9.66 -9.87
C ILE A 272 -11.79 -10.07 -10.04
N ASP A 273 -12.43 -10.49 -8.96
CA ASP A 273 -13.87 -10.75 -8.97
C ASP A 273 -14.63 -9.41 -8.94
N ILE A 274 -15.23 -9.07 -10.08
CA ILE A 274 -16.05 -7.87 -10.29
C ILE A 274 -17.54 -8.18 -10.36
N SER A 275 -17.94 -9.41 -9.98
CA SER A 275 -19.35 -9.78 -9.96
C SER A 275 -20.15 -8.83 -9.07
N VAL A 276 -21.42 -8.61 -9.45
CA VAL A 276 -22.34 -7.79 -8.64
C VAL A 276 -22.48 -8.40 -7.24
N GLU A 277 -22.56 -9.73 -7.17
CA GLU A 277 -22.68 -10.46 -5.91
C GLU A 277 -21.50 -10.22 -4.96
N ALA A 278 -20.26 -10.41 -5.43
CA ALA A 278 -19.07 -10.23 -4.59
C ALA A 278 -18.91 -8.78 -4.13
N ARG A 279 -19.20 -7.81 -5.01
CA ARG A 279 -19.17 -6.38 -4.66
C ARG A 279 -20.26 -6.01 -3.67
N ALA A 280 -21.47 -6.54 -3.83
CA ALA A 280 -22.55 -6.27 -2.90
C ALA A 280 -22.28 -6.87 -1.52
N ASP A 281 -21.76 -8.09 -1.44
CA ASP A 281 -21.31 -8.71 -0.19
C ASP A 281 -20.24 -7.84 0.50
N TYR A 282 -19.22 -7.39 -0.23
CA TYR A 282 -18.20 -6.47 0.28
C TYR A 282 -18.82 -5.19 0.88
N TRP A 283 -19.71 -4.52 0.15
CA TRP A 283 -20.33 -3.29 0.62
C TRP A 283 -21.30 -3.52 1.78
N ALA A 284 -22.04 -4.62 1.79
CA ALA A 284 -22.95 -4.98 2.88
C ALA A 284 -22.18 -5.22 4.18
N ARG A 285 -21.08 -5.98 4.13
CA ARG A 285 -20.17 -6.16 5.28
C ARG A 285 -19.53 -4.87 5.72
N ARG A 286 -19.12 -4.01 4.78
CA ARG A 286 -18.57 -2.69 5.10
C ARG A 286 -19.60 -1.81 5.82
N GLN A 287 -20.86 -1.80 5.37
CA GLN A 287 -21.93 -1.09 6.06
C GLN A 287 -22.19 -1.66 7.47
N TRP A 288 -22.16 -2.98 7.60
CA TRP A 288 -22.24 -3.66 8.91
C TRP A 288 -21.10 -3.22 9.84
N SER A 289 -19.84 -3.28 9.40
CA SER A 289 -18.69 -2.85 10.19
C SER A 289 -18.75 -1.38 10.55
N ASN A 290 -19.19 -0.51 9.62
CA ASN A 290 -19.33 0.92 9.88
C ASN A 290 -20.40 1.23 10.94
N ARG A 291 -21.54 0.53 10.92
CA ARG A 291 -22.55 0.65 11.99
C ARG A 291 -21.96 0.21 13.32
N ARG A 292 -21.27 -0.94 13.35
CA ARG A 292 -20.65 -1.47 14.56
C ARG A 292 -19.57 -0.56 15.13
N PHE A 293 -18.75 0.03 14.26
CA PHE A 293 -17.73 0.99 14.64
C PHE A 293 -18.34 2.28 15.18
N ARG A 294 -19.44 2.78 14.58
CA ARG A 294 -20.17 3.94 15.07
C ARG A 294 -20.72 3.69 16.48
N ASP A 295 -21.39 2.57 16.71
CA ASP A 295 -21.90 2.20 18.04
C ASP A 295 -20.77 2.12 19.08
N LEU A 296 -19.60 1.60 18.69
CA LEU A 296 -18.44 1.50 19.56
C LEU A 296 -17.87 2.88 19.88
N ASN A 297 -17.77 3.76 18.88
CA ASN A 297 -17.29 5.12 19.02
C ASN A 297 -18.24 5.97 19.88
N GLU A 298 -19.56 5.80 19.74
CA GLU A 298 -20.57 6.45 20.60
C GLU A 298 -20.44 6.01 22.06
N LYS A 299 -20.05 4.75 22.32
CA LYS A 299 -19.88 4.22 23.68
C LYS A 299 -18.53 4.58 24.32
N MET A 300 -17.46 4.66 23.53
CA MET A 300 -16.08 4.79 24.06
C MET A 300 -15.40 6.12 23.72
N GLY A 301 -16.03 6.96 22.88
CA GLY A 301 -15.43 8.21 22.39
C GLY A 301 -14.17 7.97 21.56
N THR A 302 -13.23 8.92 21.57
CA THR A 302 -12.04 8.94 20.72
C THR A 302 -10.94 7.91 21.06
N GLN A 303 -11.16 7.02 22.03
CA GLN A 303 -10.16 6.06 22.51
C GLN A 303 -10.49 4.59 22.15
N VAL A 304 -11.03 4.33 20.95
CA VAL A 304 -11.27 2.95 20.50
C VAL A 304 -9.92 2.22 20.31
N PRO A 305 -9.63 1.15 21.09
CA PRO A 305 -8.38 0.40 20.93
C PRO A 305 -8.36 -0.34 19.58
N PHE A 306 -7.20 -0.39 18.93
CA PHE A 306 -7.03 -1.06 17.63
C PHE A 306 -7.43 -2.55 17.65
N SER A 307 -7.29 -3.22 18.80
CA SER A 307 -7.73 -4.60 19.00
C SER A 307 -9.25 -4.78 18.83
N GLN A 308 -10.05 -3.77 19.20
CA GLN A 308 -11.50 -3.80 19.00
C GLN A 308 -11.88 -3.60 17.52
N ILE A 309 -11.06 -2.86 16.77
CA ILE A 309 -11.25 -2.68 15.32
C ILE A 309 -11.06 -4.03 14.61
N PHE A 310 -10.00 -4.77 14.94
CA PHE A 310 -9.79 -6.11 14.38
C PHE A 310 -10.94 -7.06 14.73
N LYS A 311 -11.44 -7.01 15.96
CA LYS A 311 -12.58 -7.83 16.37
C LYS A 311 -13.83 -7.55 15.53
N ILE A 312 -14.13 -6.28 15.24
CA ILE A 312 -15.24 -5.90 14.34
C ILE A 312 -15.03 -6.46 12.94
N ILE A 313 -13.82 -6.41 12.41
CA ILE A 313 -13.50 -6.94 11.08
C ILE A 313 -13.70 -8.46 11.04
N ASP A 314 -13.31 -9.18 12.10
CA ASP A 314 -13.53 -10.62 12.19
C ASP A 314 -15.02 -10.96 12.35
N GLU A 315 -15.76 -10.26 13.22
CA GLU A 315 -17.21 -10.45 13.38
C GLU A 315 -17.97 -10.23 12.06
N ALA A 316 -17.50 -9.29 11.22
CA ALA A 316 -18.11 -9.00 9.92
C ALA A 316 -18.00 -10.15 8.92
N LYS A 317 -17.08 -11.12 9.10
CA LYS A 317 -16.93 -12.29 8.22
C LYS A 317 -18.10 -13.28 8.38
N ASP A 318 -18.64 -13.37 9.58
CA ASP A 318 -19.70 -14.32 9.93
C ASP A 318 -21.07 -13.64 10.11
N ALA A 319 -21.12 -12.31 10.00
CA ALA A 319 -22.36 -11.54 10.12
C ALA A 319 -23.36 -11.89 9.00
N ASP A 320 -24.63 -12.04 9.38
CA ASP A 320 -25.73 -12.09 8.42
C ASP A 320 -25.97 -10.69 7.85
N VAL A 321 -25.69 -10.56 6.56
CA VAL A 321 -25.84 -9.32 5.77
C VAL A 321 -26.75 -9.55 4.55
N SER A 322 -27.58 -10.61 4.59
CA SER A 322 -28.36 -11.07 3.42
C SER A 322 -29.32 -10.00 2.88
N LEU A 323 -29.96 -9.25 3.78
CA LEU A 323 -30.88 -8.18 3.41
C LEU A 323 -30.15 -7.00 2.77
N GLU A 324 -29.10 -6.50 3.42
CA GLU A 324 -28.28 -5.39 2.90
C GLU A 324 -27.62 -5.76 1.57
N LYS A 325 -27.11 -6.99 1.45
CA LYS A 325 -26.55 -7.53 0.21
C LYS A 325 -27.57 -7.46 -0.91
N SER A 326 -28.78 -8.00 -0.72
CA SER A 326 -29.83 -7.99 -1.74
C SER A 326 -30.23 -6.57 -2.18
N GLN A 327 -30.29 -5.62 -1.24
CA GLN A 327 -30.58 -4.22 -1.54
C GLN A 327 -29.48 -3.55 -2.37
N ILE A 328 -28.21 -3.84 -2.06
CA ILE A 328 -27.06 -3.29 -2.78
C ILE A 328 -26.93 -3.95 -4.17
N GLU A 329 -27.16 -5.26 -4.29
CA GLU A 329 -27.14 -5.98 -5.57
C GLU A 329 -28.13 -5.38 -6.59
N ALA A 330 -29.29 -4.91 -6.12
CA ALA A 330 -30.32 -4.34 -6.97
C ALA A 330 -29.92 -3.03 -7.67
N VAL A 331 -28.94 -2.31 -7.13
CA VAL A 331 -28.54 -0.98 -7.63
C VAL A 331 -27.14 -0.95 -8.27
N LEU A 332 -26.27 -1.92 -7.95
CA LEU A 332 -24.91 -1.91 -8.48
C LEU A 332 -24.88 -2.20 -10.00
N PRO A 333 -24.10 -1.42 -10.78
CA PRO A 333 -24.03 -1.61 -12.22
C PRO A 333 -23.12 -2.79 -12.56
N LYS A 334 -23.28 -3.41 -13.73
CA LYS A 334 -22.27 -4.34 -14.26
C LYS A 334 -21.00 -3.56 -14.64
N ILE A 335 -19.84 -4.09 -14.27
CA ILE A 335 -18.54 -3.49 -14.58
C ILE A 335 -17.97 -4.14 -15.83
N THR A 336 -17.53 -3.30 -16.77
CA THR A 336 -16.77 -3.64 -17.98
C THR A 336 -15.52 -2.77 -18.07
N ALA A 337 -14.56 -3.14 -18.93
CA ALA A 337 -13.42 -2.26 -19.23
C ALA A 337 -13.90 -0.85 -19.63
N ASP A 338 -14.92 -0.78 -20.49
CA ASP A 338 -15.56 0.47 -20.90
C ASP A 338 -16.08 1.27 -19.70
N SER A 339 -16.73 0.64 -18.72
CA SER A 339 -17.23 1.35 -17.52
C SER A 339 -16.12 1.97 -16.66
N LEU A 340 -14.89 1.46 -16.76
CA LEU A 340 -13.74 1.96 -16.00
C LEU A 340 -12.99 3.06 -16.74
N ILE A 341 -13.02 3.07 -18.08
CA ILE A 341 -12.40 4.10 -18.94
C ILE A 341 -13.37 5.23 -19.31
N THR A 342 -14.68 4.95 -19.27
CA THR A 342 -15.72 5.94 -19.49
C THR A 342 -16.14 6.56 -18.16
N ARG A 343 -16.62 7.80 -18.23
CA ARG A 343 -17.21 8.45 -17.06
C ARG A 343 -18.49 7.69 -16.70
N PRO A 344 -18.74 7.33 -15.42
CA PRO A 344 -20.06 6.87 -15.02
C PRO A 344 -21.07 7.98 -15.37
N CYS A 345 -22.04 7.69 -16.23
CA CYS A 345 -23.15 8.61 -16.46
C CYS A 345 -23.90 8.73 -15.13
N ALA A 346 -23.97 9.96 -14.62
CA ALA A 346 -24.76 10.32 -13.44
C ALA A 346 -26.24 10.28 -13.77
#